data_AF-A0A0N4X8F3-F1
#
_entry.id   AF-A0A0N4X8F3-F1
#
_cell.length_a   1.000
_cell.length_b   1.000
_cell.length_c   1.000
_cell.angle_alpha   90.00
_cell.angle_beta   90.00
_cell.angle_gamma   90.00
#
_symmetry.space_group_name_H-M   'P 1'
#
loop_
_entity.id
_entity.type
_entity.pdbx_description
1 polymer ?
#
loop_
_entity_poly.entity_id
_entity_poly.type
_entity_poly.pdbx_seq_one_letter_code
_entity_poly.pdbx_strand_id
1 'polypeptide(L)'
;MIVKEYRVVLPMTVEEYQVGQLWSVAEASKNETGGGEGVEVLKNEPFDGVPLLNGQFCKGQYTHKIYHLQSKVPTIIRKIAPKGSLAIHEEAWNAYPYCKTVLTNPDYMKENFFIKIETMHLPDRGETENAHGLPPEELSRREVVHIDIADDNEYLHAGDIHPSTTPRTFVSSKTGRWVELITFTAYIYMDYICNVGSFWSPPSFTSHLIP
;
A
#
# COMPACT_ATOMS: atom_id res chain seq x y z
N MET A 1 -2.95 -18.34 3.12
CA MET A 1 -2.16 -17.15 3.47
C MET A 1 -1.12 -16.99 2.39
N ILE A 2 -1.27 -15.96 1.56
CA ILE A 2 -0.30 -15.66 0.50
C ILE A 2 0.58 -14.56 1.07
N VAL A 3 1.89 -14.81 1.03
CA VAL A 3 2.91 -13.96 1.62
C VAL A 3 3.77 -13.45 0.48
N LYS A 4 3.63 -12.16 0.14
CA LYS A 4 4.43 -11.52 -0.92
C LYS A 4 5.21 -10.35 -0.33
N GLU A 5 6.43 -10.16 -0.80
CA GLU A 5 7.21 -8.95 -0.55
C GLU A 5 7.51 -8.27 -1.88
N TYR A 6 6.95 -7.08 -2.06
CA TYR A 6 7.22 -6.24 -3.22
C TYR A 6 8.39 -5.32 -2.90
N ARG A 7 9.44 -5.35 -3.72
CA ARG A 7 10.61 -4.47 -3.60
C ARG A 7 10.49 -3.40 -4.67
N VAL A 8 10.19 -2.17 -4.26
CA VAL A 8 10.04 -1.02 -5.15
C VAL A 8 11.28 -0.14 -5.03
N VAL A 9 12.10 -0.16 -6.07
CA VAL A 9 13.37 0.56 -6.11
C VAL A 9 13.13 1.96 -6.72
N LEU A 10 13.53 3.03 -6.02
CA LEU A 10 13.21 4.41 -6.42
C LEU A 10 14.46 5.32 -6.53
N PRO A 11 14.41 6.35 -7.41
CA PRO A 11 15.49 7.34 -7.59
C PRO A 11 15.37 8.54 -6.64
N MET A 12 15.24 8.28 -5.33
CA MET A 12 15.20 9.29 -4.28
C MET A 12 15.81 8.77 -2.97
N THR A 13 16.05 9.62 -1.99
CA THR A 13 16.50 9.15 -0.67
C THR A 13 15.32 8.72 0.21
N VAL A 14 15.63 8.02 1.30
CA VAL A 14 14.66 7.63 2.34
C VAL A 14 13.92 8.88 2.87
N GLU A 15 14.66 9.94 3.19
CA GLU A 15 14.12 11.19 3.73
C GLU A 15 13.20 11.91 2.73
N GLU A 16 13.55 11.90 1.44
CA GLU A 16 12.72 12.46 0.39
C GLU A 16 11.43 11.65 0.19
N TYR A 17 11.54 10.32 0.26
CA TYR A 17 10.38 9.43 0.15
C TYR A 17 9.38 9.67 1.28
N GLN A 18 9.85 9.92 2.51
CA GLN A 18 8.96 10.23 3.64
C GLN A 18 8.03 11.41 3.33
N VAL A 19 8.57 12.48 2.73
CA VAL A 19 7.78 13.66 2.36
C VAL A 19 6.94 13.38 1.12
N GLY A 20 7.52 12.74 0.10
CA GLY A 20 6.85 12.42 -1.16
C GLY A 20 5.63 11.52 -0.96
N GLN A 21 5.76 10.44 -0.18
CA GLN A 21 4.69 9.50 0.12
C GLN A 21 3.49 10.19 0.77
N LEU A 22 3.72 11.04 1.78
CA LEU A 22 2.64 11.75 2.46
C LEU A 22 1.88 12.68 1.51
N TRP A 23 2.59 13.38 0.63
CA TRP A 23 1.98 14.23 -0.39
C TRP A 23 1.19 13.39 -1.42
N SER A 24 1.78 12.31 -1.94
CA SER A 24 1.13 11.42 -2.90
C SER A 24 -0.14 10.80 -2.34
N VAL A 25 -0.11 10.34 -1.07
CA VAL A 25 -1.29 9.80 -0.39
C VAL A 25 -2.39 10.85 -0.26
N ALA A 26 -2.05 12.11 0.04
CA ALA A 26 -3.03 13.18 0.14
C ALA A 26 -3.67 13.52 -1.21
N GLU A 27 -2.87 13.62 -2.28
CA GLU A 27 -3.38 13.90 -3.64
C GLU A 27 -4.18 12.72 -4.20
N ALA A 28 -3.73 11.48 -4.00
CA ALA A 28 -4.50 10.30 -4.37
C ALA A 28 -5.83 10.27 -3.62
N SER A 29 -5.83 10.47 -2.31
CA SER A 29 -7.07 10.53 -1.51
C SER A 29 -8.04 11.60 -2.01
N LYS A 30 -7.54 12.76 -2.43
CA LYS A 30 -8.33 13.85 -3.00
C LYS A 30 -8.93 13.48 -4.35
N ASN A 31 -8.16 12.85 -5.24
CA ASN A 31 -8.65 12.38 -6.54
C ASN A 31 -9.70 11.27 -6.39
N GLU A 32 -9.55 10.45 -5.35
CA GLU A 32 -10.45 9.35 -5.04
C GLU A 32 -11.70 9.78 -4.26
N THR A 33 -11.82 11.04 -3.81
CA THR A 33 -12.96 11.51 -3.01
C THR A 33 -13.89 12.41 -3.83
N GLY A 34 -15.16 12.02 -3.96
CA GLY A 34 -16.17 12.78 -4.69
C GLY A 34 -17.56 12.14 -4.65
N GLY A 35 -18.62 12.96 -4.74
CA GLY A 35 -20.00 12.48 -4.91
C GLY A 35 -20.66 11.81 -3.69
N GLY A 36 -20.15 12.05 -2.48
CA GLY A 36 -20.63 11.39 -1.25
C GLY A 36 -19.90 10.09 -0.93
N GLU A 37 -18.85 9.77 -1.69
CA GLU A 37 -17.98 8.60 -1.49
C GLU A 37 -16.51 9.01 -1.48
N GLY A 38 -15.66 8.20 -0.86
CA GLY A 38 -14.23 8.50 -0.72
C GLY A 38 -13.63 8.03 0.60
N VAL A 39 -12.58 8.73 1.01
CA VAL A 39 -11.80 8.42 2.20
C VAL A 39 -12.30 9.26 3.37
N GLU A 40 -12.89 8.62 4.38
CA GLU A 40 -13.25 9.26 5.64
C GLU A 40 -12.12 9.07 6.65
N VAL A 41 -11.56 10.16 7.19
CA VAL A 41 -10.51 10.09 8.22
C VAL A 41 -11.18 10.20 9.60
N LEU A 42 -11.18 9.11 10.36
CA LEU A 42 -11.74 9.04 11.71
C LEU A 42 -10.75 9.50 12.78
N LYS A 43 -9.49 9.07 12.64
CA LYS A 43 -8.41 9.45 13.55
C LYS A 43 -7.15 9.78 12.77
N ASN A 44 -6.43 10.78 13.26
CA ASN A 44 -5.10 11.16 12.80
C ASN A 44 -4.37 11.80 13.97
N GLU A 45 -3.65 10.99 14.74
CA GLU A 45 -3.02 11.40 16.00
C GLU A 45 -1.66 10.74 16.18
N PRO A 46 -0.72 11.39 16.90
CA PRO A 46 0.53 10.74 17.25
C PRO A 46 0.27 9.56 18.21
N PHE A 47 1.09 8.51 18.13
CA PHE A 47 1.11 7.42 19.09
C PHE A 47 2.49 7.25 19.72
N ASP A 48 2.51 6.72 20.94
CA ASP A 48 3.71 6.33 21.68
C ASP A 48 3.40 5.04 22.48
N GLY A 49 4.41 4.19 22.67
CA GLY A 49 4.30 2.94 23.42
C GLY A 49 3.67 1.75 22.70
N VAL A 50 3.44 1.81 21.37
CA VAL A 50 2.93 0.67 20.60
C VAL A 50 4.10 -0.08 19.95
N PRO A 51 4.51 -1.26 20.46
CA PRO A 51 5.64 -1.99 19.90
C PRO A 51 5.32 -2.52 18.50
N LEU A 52 6.15 -2.15 17.54
CA LEU A 52 6.09 -2.52 16.13
C LEU A 52 7.41 -3.16 15.74
N LEU A 53 7.36 -4.09 14.78
CA LEU A 53 8.50 -4.87 14.28
C LEU A 53 9.40 -5.40 15.41
N ASN A 54 8.85 -6.32 16.22
CA ASN A 54 9.55 -6.92 17.36
C ASN A 54 10.06 -5.89 18.40
N GLY A 55 9.38 -4.75 18.52
CA GLY A 55 9.70 -3.69 19.48
C GLY A 55 10.77 -2.70 19.02
N GLN A 56 11.23 -2.77 17.76
CA GLN A 56 12.19 -1.83 17.21
C GLN A 56 11.61 -0.42 17.03
N PHE A 57 10.30 -0.32 16.78
CA PHE A 57 9.59 0.95 16.63
C PHE A 57 8.48 1.04 17.66
N CYS A 58 8.30 2.19 18.29
CA CYS A 58 7.32 2.36 19.38
C CYS A 58 6.47 3.63 19.29
N LYS A 59 6.83 4.56 18.40
CA LYS A 59 6.20 5.87 18.28
C LYS A 59 6.09 6.30 16.83
N GLY A 60 5.10 7.14 16.53
CA GLY A 60 4.85 7.60 15.16
C GLY A 60 3.50 8.28 15.03
N GLN A 61 2.91 8.20 13.84
CA GLN A 61 1.57 8.71 13.54
C GLN A 61 0.61 7.53 13.34
N TYR A 62 -0.55 7.58 14.00
CA TYR A 62 -1.62 6.63 13.81
C TYR A 62 -2.76 7.29 13.02
N THR A 63 -3.27 6.58 12.03
CA THR A 63 -4.46 6.98 11.29
C THR A 63 -5.47 5.86 11.24
N HIS A 64 -6.75 6.22 11.40
CA HIS A 64 -7.87 5.33 11.14
C HIS A 64 -8.74 5.97 10.07
N LYS A 65 -8.92 5.29 8.94
CA LYS A 65 -9.74 5.74 7.82
C LYS A 65 -10.79 4.70 7.45
N ILE A 66 -11.86 5.15 6.82
CA ILE A 66 -12.86 4.29 6.18
C ILE A 66 -12.91 4.63 4.69
N TYR A 67 -12.70 3.63 3.85
CA TYR A 67 -12.89 3.70 2.41
C TYR A 67 -14.31 3.26 2.06
N HIS A 68 -15.11 4.19 1.53
CA HIS A 68 -16.46 3.91 1.04
C HIS A 68 -16.40 3.56 -0.46
N LEU A 69 -16.55 2.27 -0.80
CA LEU A 69 -16.32 1.74 -2.15
C LEU A 69 -17.60 1.51 -2.99
N GLN A 70 -18.74 2.06 -2.57
CA GLN A 70 -20.04 1.75 -3.17
C GLN A 70 -20.08 2.00 -4.68
N SER A 71 -19.58 3.14 -5.13
CA SER A 71 -19.43 3.64 -6.50
C SER A 71 -18.35 2.92 -7.32
N LYS A 72 -17.28 2.47 -6.64
CA LYS A 72 -16.04 2.03 -7.27
C LYS A 72 -15.97 0.55 -7.56
N VAL A 73 -16.83 -0.25 -6.92
CA VAL A 73 -16.96 -1.66 -7.29
C VAL A 73 -17.88 -1.83 -8.52
N PRO A 74 -17.57 -2.80 -9.40
CA PRO A 74 -18.42 -3.17 -10.54
C PRO A 74 -19.91 -3.29 -10.16
N THR A 75 -20.82 -2.90 -11.06
CA THR A 75 -22.28 -2.85 -10.80
C THR A 75 -22.85 -4.20 -10.34
N ILE A 76 -22.31 -5.31 -10.82
CA ILE A 76 -22.71 -6.66 -10.39
C ILE A 76 -22.40 -6.86 -8.90
N ILE A 77 -21.21 -6.45 -8.45
CA ILE A 77 -20.80 -6.50 -7.03
C ILE A 77 -21.72 -5.63 -6.18
N ARG A 78 -22.00 -4.40 -6.62
CA ARG A 78 -22.89 -3.49 -5.89
C ARG A 78 -24.31 -4.04 -5.70
N LYS A 79 -24.84 -4.78 -6.68
CA LYS A 79 -26.19 -5.35 -6.62
C LYS A 79 -26.31 -6.56 -5.69
N ILE A 80 -25.22 -7.29 -5.46
CA ILE A 80 -25.20 -8.49 -4.60
C ILE A 80 -24.64 -8.20 -3.21
N ALA A 81 -23.93 -7.08 -3.04
CA ALA A 81 -23.32 -6.63 -1.80
C ALA A 81 -24.38 -6.11 -0.80
N PRO A 82 -24.49 -6.66 0.42
CA PRO A 82 -25.36 -6.13 1.47
C PRO A 82 -25.03 -4.68 1.82
N LYS A 83 -26.01 -3.90 2.31
CA LYS A 83 -25.75 -2.53 2.78
C LYS A 83 -24.65 -2.54 3.86
N GLY A 84 -23.63 -1.69 3.70
CA GLY A 84 -22.47 -1.61 4.60
C GLY A 84 -21.31 -2.54 4.25
N SER A 85 -21.49 -3.53 3.36
CA SER A 85 -20.42 -4.47 2.98
C SER A 85 -19.27 -3.86 2.16
N LEU A 86 -19.42 -2.62 1.71
CA LEU A 86 -18.46 -1.91 0.85
C LEU A 86 -17.67 -0.82 1.60
N ALA A 87 -17.59 -0.92 2.93
CA ALA A 87 -16.74 -0.05 3.76
C ALA A 87 -15.50 -0.81 4.23
N ILE A 88 -14.31 -0.37 3.82
CA ILE A 88 -13.03 -0.96 4.28
C ILE A 88 -12.43 -0.04 5.34
N HIS A 89 -12.15 -0.58 6.51
CA HIS A 89 -11.47 0.13 7.59
C HIS A 89 -9.96 -0.03 7.40
N GLU A 90 -9.25 1.08 7.35
CA GLU A 90 -7.80 1.15 7.34
C GLU A 90 -7.29 1.69 8.66
N GLU A 91 -6.51 0.90 9.37
CA GLU A 91 -5.71 1.36 10.50
C GLU A 91 -4.23 1.32 10.11
N ALA A 92 -3.54 2.46 10.22
CA ALA A 92 -2.12 2.56 9.87
C ALA A 92 -1.31 3.16 11.01
N TRP A 93 -0.16 2.55 11.30
CA TRP A 93 0.86 2.99 12.23
C TRP A 93 2.12 3.33 11.44
N ASN A 94 2.31 4.61 11.17
CA ASN A 94 3.48 5.13 10.48
C ASN A 94 4.56 5.49 11.51
N ALA A 95 5.52 4.59 11.71
CA ALA A 95 6.71 4.75 12.53
C ALA A 95 7.97 4.81 11.65
N TYR A 96 7.94 5.73 10.68
CA TYR A 96 8.94 5.83 9.61
C TYR A 96 10.39 5.65 10.13
N PRO A 97 11.22 4.80 9.49
CA PRO A 97 11.05 4.16 8.18
C PRO A 97 10.17 2.90 8.15
N TYR A 98 9.56 2.50 9.27
CA TYR A 98 8.62 1.37 9.28
C TYR A 98 7.17 1.86 9.23
N CYS A 99 6.33 1.18 8.46
CA CYS A 99 4.89 1.41 8.48
C CYS A 99 4.16 0.08 8.59
N LYS A 100 3.06 0.06 9.33
CA LYS A 100 2.13 -1.07 9.37
C LYS A 100 0.74 -0.56 9.04
N THR A 101 0.09 -1.16 8.06
CA THR A 101 -1.30 -0.89 7.68
C THR A 101 -2.11 -2.17 7.77
N VAL A 102 -3.31 -2.07 8.32
CA VAL A 102 -4.26 -3.17 8.47
C VAL A 102 -5.58 -2.74 7.86
N LEU A 103 -6.03 -3.50 6.85
CA LEU A 103 -7.33 -3.32 6.21
C LEU A 103 -8.29 -4.42 6.65
N THR A 104 -9.47 -4.02 7.10
CA THR A 104 -10.52 -4.94 7.56
C THR A 104 -11.88 -4.53 7.02
N ASN A 105 -12.84 -5.45 7.06
CA ASN A 105 -14.24 -5.19 6.71
C ASN A 105 -15.13 -5.73 7.83
N PRO A 106 -15.19 -5.03 8.98
CA PRO A 106 -15.79 -5.56 10.21
C PRO A 106 -17.31 -5.80 10.06
N ASP A 107 -17.98 -5.01 9.23
CA ASP A 107 -19.45 -5.05 9.12
C ASP A 107 -19.98 -6.23 8.32
N TYR A 108 -19.17 -6.82 7.42
CA TYR A 108 -19.64 -7.88 6.53
C TYR A 108 -18.72 -9.10 6.53
N MET A 109 -17.48 -8.98 6.06
CA MET A 109 -16.57 -10.13 5.97
C MET A 109 -16.01 -10.55 7.34
N LYS A 110 -15.98 -9.65 8.33
CA LYS A 110 -15.47 -9.90 9.68
C LYS A 110 -14.07 -10.52 9.60
N GLU A 111 -13.86 -11.66 10.25
CA GLU A 111 -12.58 -12.39 10.28
C GLU A 111 -12.21 -13.06 8.94
N ASN A 112 -13.12 -13.08 7.95
CA ASN A 112 -12.87 -13.68 6.65
C ASN A 112 -12.14 -12.75 5.68
N PHE A 113 -11.93 -11.49 6.06
CA PHE A 113 -11.17 -10.52 5.29
C PHE A 113 -10.21 -9.73 6.16
N PHE A 114 -8.93 -9.84 5.83
CA PHE A 114 -7.87 -9.10 6.47
C PHE A 114 -6.71 -8.94 5.49
N ILE A 115 -6.19 -7.72 5.39
CA ILE A 115 -4.95 -7.43 4.68
C ILE A 115 -4.04 -6.71 5.66
N LYS A 116 -2.85 -7.25 5.89
CA LYS A 116 -1.76 -6.59 6.60
C LYS A 116 -0.68 -6.24 5.60
N ILE A 117 -0.29 -4.98 5.61
CA ILE A 117 0.82 -4.45 4.84
C ILE A 117 1.83 -3.93 5.84
N GLU A 118 3.04 -4.46 5.81
CA GLU A 118 4.17 -3.99 6.60
C GLU A 118 5.21 -3.48 5.60
N THR A 119 5.69 -2.26 5.79
CA THR A 119 6.62 -1.63 4.87
C THR A 119 7.86 -1.18 5.61
N MET A 120 9.03 -1.52 5.06
CA MET A 120 10.33 -1.04 5.50
C MET A 120 11.00 -0.24 4.39
N HIS A 121 11.48 0.96 4.71
CA HIS A 121 12.14 1.86 3.77
C HIS A 121 13.64 1.90 4.05
N LEU A 122 14.47 1.37 3.13
CA LEU A 122 15.92 1.24 3.34
C LEU A 122 16.73 1.98 2.26
N PRO A 123 17.90 2.55 2.60
CA PRO A 123 18.80 3.21 1.66
C PRO A 123 19.64 2.18 0.89
N ASP A 124 18.99 1.21 0.25
CA ASP A 124 19.62 0.14 -0.54
C ASP A 124 18.91 -0.05 -1.90
N ARG A 125 19.28 -1.10 -2.62
CA ARG A 125 18.77 -1.42 -3.96
C ARG A 125 17.95 -2.72 -4.02
N GLY A 126 17.27 -3.08 -2.94
CA GLY A 126 16.43 -4.29 -2.91
C GLY A 126 17.22 -5.55 -2.53
N GLU A 127 18.38 -5.38 -1.91
CA GLU A 127 19.33 -6.45 -1.59
C GLU A 127 19.15 -7.01 -0.17
N THR A 128 18.39 -6.33 0.70
CA THR A 128 18.15 -6.78 2.07
C THR A 128 17.22 -8.00 2.08
N GLU A 129 17.77 -9.16 2.45
CA GLU A 129 17.04 -10.42 2.37
C GLU A 129 15.84 -10.53 3.31
N ASN A 130 15.93 -10.05 4.56
CA ASN A 130 14.84 -10.16 5.55
C ASN A 130 14.59 -8.83 6.28
N ALA A 131 14.19 -7.81 5.53
CA ALA A 131 13.96 -6.46 6.04
C ALA A 131 12.91 -6.39 7.18
N HIS A 132 11.98 -7.35 7.20
CA HIS A 132 10.90 -7.43 8.18
C HIS A 132 11.21 -8.35 9.38
N GLY A 133 12.40 -8.96 9.43
CA GLY A 133 12.77 -9.87 10.53
C GLY A 133 11.79 -11.03 10.69
N LEU A 134 11.26 -11.56 9.58
CA LEU A 134 10.29 -12.65 9.57
C LEU A 134 10.89 -13.93 10.17
N PRO A 135 10.08 -14.74 10.88
CA PRO A 135 10.48 -16.07 11.30
C PRO A 135 10.87 -16.95 10.09
N PRO A 136 11.77 -17.94 10.26
CA PRO A 136 12.24 -18.79 9.16
C PRO A 136 11.12 -19.48 8.35
N GLU A 137 10.05 -19.90 9.01
CA GLU A 137 8.90 -20.55 8.36
C GLU A 137 8.14 -19.58 7.43
N GLU A 138 7.90 -18.34 7.86
CA GLU A 138 7.26 -17.33 7.02
C GLU A 138 8.19 -16.86 5.91
N LEU A 139 9.46 -16.63 6.23
CA LEU A 139 10.48 -16.23 5.26
C LEU A 139 10.61 -17.24 4.12
N SER A 140 10.54 -18.55 4.41
CA SER A 140 10.64 -19.60 3.39
C SER A 140 9.41 -19.69 2.47
N ARG A 141 8.26 -19.18 2.90
CA ARG A 141 7.01 -19.13 2.11
C ARG A 141 6.82 -17.82 1.36
N ARG A 142 7.62 -16.80 1.67
CA ARG A 142 7.55 -15.48 1.08
C ARG A 142 8.01 -15.52 -0.38
N GLU A 143 7.16 -15.04 -1.27
CA GLU A 143 7.52 -14.75 -2.65
C GLU A 143 8.04 -13.30 -2.75
N VAL A 144 9.22 -13.10 -3.31
CA VAL A 144 9.78 -11.77 -3.55
C VAL A 144 9.46 -11.34 -4.98
N VAL A 145 8.85 -10.17 -5.13
CA VAL A 145 8.51 -9.54 -6.42
C VAL A 145 9.27 -8.23 -6.52
N HIS A 146 10.04 -8.04 -7.58
CA HIS A 146 10.72 -6.76 -7.84
C HIS A 146 9.84 -5.92 -8.75
N ILE A 147 9.59 -4.67 -8.38
CA ILE A 147 8.79 -3.74 -9.16
C ILE A 147 9.72 -2.74 -9.84
N ASP A 148 9.78 -2.79 -11.17
CA ASP A 148 10.43 -1.76 -11.99
C ASP A 148 9.44 -0.66 -12.33
N ILE A 149 9.59 0.50 -11.70
CA ILE A 149 8.73 1.67 -11.97
C ILE A 149 8.94 2.27 -13.36
N ALA A 150 9.95 1.83 -14.12
CA ALA A 150 10.20 2.26 -15.50
C ALA A 150 9.52 1.35 -16.54
N ASP A 151 9.01 0.18 -16.13
CA ASP A 151 8.34 -0.77 -17.04
C ASP A 151 6.81 -0.70 -16.91
N ASP A 152 6.22 0.14 -17.76
CA ASP A 152 4.76 0.28 -17.85
C ASP A 152 4.03 -1.00 -18.34
N ASN A 153 4.75 -2.04 -18.80
CA ASN A 153 4.13 -3.23 -19.40
C ASN A 153 4.06 -4.44 -18.47
N GLU A 154 4.74 -4.42 -17.31
CA GLU A 154 4.84 -5.59 -16.44
C GLU A 154 3.58 -5.79 -15.59
N TYR A 155 3.12 -4.73 -14.91
CA TYR A 155 2.02 -4.81 -13.94
C TYR A 155 0.84 -3.88 -14.20
N LEU A 156 0.94 -2.95 -15.15
CA LEU A 156 -0.13 -1.99 -15.44
C LEU A 156 -1.08 -2.50 -16.54
N HIS A 157 -2.36 -2.19 -16.42
CA HIS A 157 -3.29 -2.35 -17.52
C HIS A 157 -3.13 -1.20 -18.53
N ALA A 158 -3.37 -1.47 -19.82
CA ALA A 158 -3.22 -0.47 -20.87
C ALA A 158 -4.05 0.82 -20.66
N GLY A 159 -5.16 0.74 -19.90
CA GLY A 159 -5.97 1.90 -19.55
C GLY A 159 -5.37 2.80 -18.46
N ASP A 160 -4.43 2.29 -17.67
CA ASP A 160 -3.78 3.02 -16.57
C ASP A 160 -2.48 3.71 -17.02
N ILE A 161 -1.99 3.39 -18.22
CA ILE A 161 -0.78 3.97 -18.81
C ILE A 161 -1.13 5.35 -19.38
N HIS A 162 -0.63 6.41 -18.73
CA HIS A 162 -0.82 7.77 -19.18
C HIS A 162 0.54 8.49 -19.34
N PRO A 163 0.76 9.28 -20.41
CA PRO A 163 2.04 9.97 -20.62
C PRO A 163 2.47 10.89 -19.47
N SER A 164 1.52 11.40 -18.68
CA SER A 164 1.82 12.24 -17.50
C SER A 164 2.23 11.46 -16.27
N THR A 165 2.06 10.14 -16.25
CA THR A 165 2.38 9.26 -15.11
C THR A 165 3.47 8.22 -15.43
N THR A 166 4.01 8.19 -16.65
CA THR A 166 5.13 7.33 -17.06
C THR A 166 6.47 7.84 -16.52
N PRO A 167 7.10 7.17 -15.53
CA PRO A 167 8.35 7.64 -14.93
C PRO A 167 9.53 7.59 -15.91
N ARG A 168 9.53 6.64 -16.85
CA ARG A 168 10.59 6.44 -17.85
C ARG A 168 10.85 7.67 -18.72
N THR A 169 9.82 8.46 -18.99
CA THR A 169 9.89 9.66 -19.83
C THR A 169 9.94 10.96 -19.04
N PHE A 170 9.86 10.89 -17.71
CA PHE A 170 9.83 12.05 -16.84
C PHE A 170 11.24 12.49 -16.44
N VAL A 171 11.47 13.81 -16.51
CA VAL A 171 12.68 14.44 -15.97
C VAL A 171 12.25 15.59 -15.07
N SER A 172 12.69 15.54 -13.81
CA SER A 172 12.39 16.61 -12.84
C SER A 172 13.10 17.91 -13.23
N SER A 173 12.34 18.99 -13.44
CA SER A 173 12.91 20.31 -13.73
C SER A 173 13.67 20.92 -12.53
N LYS A 174 13.35 20.49 -11.31
CA LYS A 174 13.99 21.00 -10.07
C LYS A 174 15.28 20.28 -9.72
N THR A 175 15.33 18.97 -9.95
CA THR A 175 16.45 18.11 -9.50
C THR A 175 17.24 17.51 -10.65
N GLY A 176 16.76 17.60 -11.89
CA GLY A 176 17.35 16.94 -13.06
C GLY A 176 17.27 15.42 -13.03
N ARG A 177 16.59 14.82 -12.04
CA ARG A 177 16.52 13.36 -11.89
C ARG A 177 15.64 12.72 -12.95
N TRP A 178 16.04 11.52 -13.32
CA TRP A 178 15.41 10.59 -14.23
C TRP A 178 15.60 9.17 -13.66
N VAL A 179 14.87 8.19 -14.18
CA VAL A 179 14.63 6.90 -13.50
C VAL A 179 15.90 6.08 -13.17
N GLU A 180 17.01 6.29 -13.89
CA GLU A 180 18.25 5.52 -13.68
C GLU A 180 19.09 5.93 -12.45
N LEU A 181 18.76 7.03 -11.76
CA LEU A 181 19.48 7.48 -10.55
C LEU A 181 18.97 6.80 -9.27
N ILE A 182 19.00 5.47 -9.25
CA ILE A 182 18.46 4.61 -8.19
C ILE A 182 19.29 4.68 -6.88
N THR A 183 18.62 4.98 -5.76
CA THR A 183 19.26 5.16 -4.43
C THR A 183 18.48 4.62 -3.23
N PHE A 184 17.29 4.03 -3.42
CA PHE A 184 16.37 3.64 -2.34
C PHE A 184 15.51 2.43 -2.69
N THR A 185 15.09 1.66 -1.68
CA THR A 185 14.07 0.61 -1.85
C THR A 185 13.03 0.61 -0.75
N ALA A 186 11.76 0.56 -1.15
CA ALA A 186 10.64 0.22 -0.28
C ALA A 186 10.39 -1.29 -0.34
N TYR A 187 10.55 -1.97 0.80
CA TYR A 187 10.18 -3.38 0.97
C TYR A 187 8.76 -3.42 1.52
N ILE A 188 7.80 -3.84 0.71
CA ILE A 188 6.38 -3.90 1.06
C ILE A 188 6.01 -5.37 1.24
N TYR A 189 5.97 -5.81 2.50
CA TYR A 189 5.48 -7.12 2.88
C TYR A 189 3.96 -7.11 3.00
N MET A 190 3.30 -7.98 2.26
CA MET A 190 1.85 -8.14 2.26
C MET A 190 1.49 -9.56 2.71
N ASP A 191 0.67 -9.61 3.76
CA ASP A 191 0.09 -10.83 4.30
C ASP A 191 -1.43 -10.65 4.33
N TYR A 192 -2.16 -11.55 3.68
CA TYR A 192 -3.62 -11.42 3.60
C TYR A 192 -4.36 -12.75 3.67
N ILE A 193 -5.61 -12.61 4.14
CA ILE A 193 -6.64 -13.63 4.18
C ILE A 193 -7.88 -13.04 3.51
N CYS A 194 -8.31 -13.65 2.42
CA CYS A 194 -9.58 -13.34 1.75
C CYS A 194 -10.32 -14.67 1.50
N ASN A 195 -11.09 -15.11 2.50
CA ASN A 195 -11.85 -16.36 2.48
C ASN A 195 -13.29 -16.12 2.03
N VAL A 196 -13.46 -15.45 0.91
CA VAL A 196 -14.75 -15.27 0.24
C VAL A 196 -14.61 -15.75 -1.19
N GLY A 197 -15.65 -16.42 -1.70
CA GLY A 197 -15.65 -17.04 -3.03
C GLY A 197 -15.15 -16.11 -4.14
N SER A 198 -14.76 -16.71 -5.27
CA SER A 198 -14.01 -16.20 -6.45
C SER A 198 -14.30 -14.78 -6.98
N PHE A 199 -15.28 -14.08 -6.45
CA PHE A 199 -15.65 -12.71 -6.78
C PHE A 199 -14.76 -11.63 -6.12
N TRP A 200 -14.12 -11.94 -4.98
CA TRP A 200 -13.27 -11.01 -4.21
C TRP A 200 -11.78 -11.35 -4.27
N SER A 201 -11.38 -12.07 -5.32
CA SER A 201 -9.98 -12.42 -5.56
C SER A 201 -9.14 -11.17 -5.85
N PRO A 202 -7.89 -11.12 -5.36
CA PRO A 202 -7.10 -9.88 -5.20
C PRO A 202 -6.65 -9.08 -6.44
N PRO A 203 -6.58 -9.60 -7.69
CA PRO A 203 -6.04 -8.80 -8.81
C PRO A 203 -6.79 -7.49 -9.06
N SER A 204 -8.04 -7.38 -8.61
CA SER A 204 -8.89 -6.20 -8.77
C SER A 204 -8.87 -5.23 -7.58
N PHE A 205 -8.19 -5.55 -6.47
CA PHE A 205 -8.22 -4.73 -5.24
C PHE A 205 -6.87 -4.10 -4.89
N THR A 206 -5.75 -4.75 -5.21
CA THR A 206 -4.40 -4.29 -4.82
C THR A 206 -3.92 -3.06 -5.58
N SER A 207 -4.38 -2.84 -6.81
CA SER A 207 -3.99 -1.68 -7.62
C SER A 207 -4.56 -0.34 -7.12
N HIS A 208 -5.43 -0.34 -6.11
CA HIS A 208 -6.05 0.87 -5.55
C HIS A 208 -5.62 1.15 -4.11
N LEU A 209 -4.83 0.25 -3.50
CA LEU A 209 -4.45 0.31 -2.08
C LEU A 209 -2.94 0.53 -1.86
N ILE A 210 -2.14 0.43 -2.93
CA ILE A 210 -0.73 0.81 -2.91
C ILE A 210 -0.64 2.16 -3.65
N PRO A 211 -0.40 3.28 -2.94
CA PRO A 211 -0.20 4.59 -3.55
C PRO A 211 1.08 4.65 -4.40
#